data_AF-X1TV90-F1
#
_entry.id   AF-X1TV90-F1
#
_cell.length_a   1.000
_cell.length_b   1.000
_cell.length_c   1.000
_cell.angle_alpha   90.00
_cell.angle_beta   90.00
_cell.angle_gamma   90.00
#
_symmetry.space_group_name_H-M   'P 1'
#
loop_
_entity.id
_entity.type
_entity.pdbx_description
1 polymer ?
#
loop_
_entity_poly.entity_id
_entity_poly.type
_entity_poly.pdbx_seq_one_letter_code
_entity_poly.pdbx_strand_id
1 'polypeptide(L)'
;RESGNIGEKIAFNYIGNYFLFLGYQPRVQRFHLPNGKISNNIWIVKEGRLIDQIIVIGAHIDSVKNSPGANDNASGVGILLELARVLKEILFNGKR
;
A
#
# COMPACT_ATOMS: atom_id res chain seq x y z
N ARG A 1 -13.05 -8.45 -1.16
CA ARG A 1 -12.77 -7.03 -0.76
C ARG A 1 -12.97 -6.14 -1.98
N GLU A 2 -14.22 -6.05 -2.45
CA GLU A 2 -14.56 -5.34 -3.69
C GLU A 2 -14.39 -3.83 -3.56
N SER A 3 -14.00 -3.18 -4.65
CA SER A 3 -13.68 -1.75 -4.69
C SER A 3 -14.89 -0.90 -4.28
N GLY A 4 -14.66 0.06 -3.39
CA GLY A 4 -15.70 0.92 -2.81
C GLY A 4 -16.59 0.26 -1.74
N ASN A 5 -16.36 -1.01 -1.39
CA ASN A 5 -17.14 -1.70 -0.35
C ASN A 5 -16.43 -1.71 1.01
N ILE A 6 -17.16 -2.08 2.06
CA ILE A 6 -16.66 -2.13 3.44
C ILE A 6 -15.40 -3.01 3.60
N GLY A 7 -15.30 -4.10 2.83
CA GLY A 7 -14.12 -4.98 2.86
C GLY A 7 -12.84 -4.31 2.34
N GLU A 8 -12.94 -3.49 1.29
CA GLU A 8 -11.79 -2.69 0.82
C GLU A 8 -11.42 -1.64 1.87
N LYS A 9 -12.42 -0.97 2.49
CA LYS A 9 -12.18 0.02 3.56
C LYS A 9 -11.47 -0.59 4.78
N ILE A 10 -11.84 -1.81 5.19
CA ILE A 10 -11.17 -2.53 6.28
C ILE A 10 -9.71 -2.83 5.91
N ALA A 11 -9.47 -3.34 4.70
CA ALA A 11 -8.11 -3.64 4.23
C ALA A 11 -7.25 -2.36 4.12
N PHE A 12 -7.81 -1.28 3.57
CA PHE A 12 -7.18 0.04 3.50
C PHE A 12 -6.78 0.55 4.90
N ASN A 13 -7.68 0.47 5.87
CA ASN A 13 -7.40 0.89 7.24
C ASN A 13 -6.30 0.03 7.89
N TYR A 14 -6.32 -1.29 7.67
CA TYR A 14 -5.28 -2.18 8.15
C TYR A 14 -3.90 -1.78 7.61
N ILE A 15 -3.80 -1.55 6.30
CA ILE A 15 -2.56 -1.14 5.63
C ILE A 15 -2.07 0.21 6.19
N GLY A 16 -2.96 1.19 6.30
CA GLY A 16 -2.63 2.51 6.87
C GLY A 16 -2.14 2.41 8.31
N ASN A 17 -2.83 1.65 9.16
CA ASN A 17 -2.42 1.43 10.54
C ASN A 17 -1.09 0.70 10.65
N TYR A 18 -0.82 -0.26 9.76
CA TYR A 18 0.45 -0.96 9.72
C TYR A 18 1.60 -0.02 9.33
N PHE A 19 1.41 0.84 8.32
CA PHE A 19 2.40 1.86 7.97
C PHE A 19 2.64 2.85 9.12
N LEU A 20 1.59 3.29 9.81
CA LEU A 20 1.71 4.15 10.99
C LEU A 20 2.45 3.46 12.12
N PHE A 21 2.16 2.18 12.38
CA PHE A 21 2.88 1.37 13.36
C PHE A 21 4.37 1.25 13.03
N LEU A 22 4.69 1.11 11.74
CA LEU A 22 6.06 1.18 11.24
C LEU A 22 6.62 2.61 11.24
N GLY A 23 5.94 3.63 11.74
CA GLY A 23 6.46 5.01 11.82
C GLY A 23 6.55 5.74 10.47
N TYR A 24 5.94 5.21 9.42
CA TYR A 24 5.78 5.93 8.16
C TYR A 24 4.65 6.96 8.26
N GLN A 25 4.67 7.94 7.35
CA GLN A 25 3.58 8.89 7.13
C GLN A 25 2.84 8.51 5.83
N PRO A 26 1.79 7.67 5.88
CA PRO A 26 1.08 7.24 4.69
C PRO A 26 0.31 8.39 4.04
N ARG A 27 0.36 8.44 2.72
CA ARG A 27 -0.41 9.37 1.88
C ARG A 27 -1.57 8.62 1.26
N VAL A 28 -2.68 9.32 1.08
CA VAL A 28 -3.94 8.78 0.54
C VAL A 28 -4.36 9.59 -0.67
N GLN A 29 -4.70 8.91 -1.76
CA GLN A 29 -5.33 9.51 -2.93
C GLN A 29 -6.72 8.91 -3.08
N ARG A 30 -7.72 9.76 -2.93
CA ARG A 30 -9.13 9.40 -3.11
C ARG A 30 -9.54 9.60 -4.56
N PHE A 31 -10.36 8.69 -5.09
CA PHE A 31 -10.91 8.80 -6.45
C PHE A 31 -12.31 8.18 -6.55
N HIS A 32 -13.05 8.56 -7.60
CA HIS A 32 -14.40 8.08 -7.88
C HIS A 32 -14.37 6.85 -8.79
N LEU A 33 -15.20 5.86 -8.47
CA LEU A 33 -15.41 4.67 -9.27
C LEU A 33 -16.58 4.88 -10.26
N PRO A 34 -16.62 4.17 -11.39
CA PRO A 34 -17.72 4.27 -12.37
C PRO A 34 -19.11 3.95 -11.78
N ASN A 35 -19.16 3.18 -10.69
CA ASN A 35 -20.41 2.83 -9.99
C ASN A 35 -20.85 3.89 -8.96
N GLY A 36 -20.25 5.08 -8.97
CA GLY A 36 -20.56 6.19 -8.06
C GLY A 36 -19.98 6.05 -6.64
N LYS A 37 -19.26 4.96 -6.35
CA LYS A 37 -18.55 4.78 -5.07
C LYS A 37 -17.20 5.50 -5.09
N ILE A 38 -16.54 5.53 -3.93
CA ILE A 38 -15.22 6.11 -3.74
C ILE A 38 -14.26 4.99 -3.33
N SER A 39 -13.07 4.97 -3.92
CA SER A 39 -11.95 4.13 -3.49
C SER A 39 -10.71 5.00 -3.20
N ASN A 40 -9.67 4.39 -2.66
CA ASN A 40 -8.48 5.07 -2.19
C ASN A 40 -7.22 4.27 -2.58
N ASN A 41 -6.23 4.96 -3.12
CA ASN A 41 -4.84 4.51 -3.12
C ASN A 41 -4.17 4.95 -1.81
N ILE A 42 -3.22 4.16 -1.32
CA ILE A 42 -2.39 4.48 -0.16
C ILE A 42 -0.93 4.14 -0.45
N TRP A 43 0.00 5.02 -0.10
CA TRP A 43 1.42 4.78 -0.30
C TRP A 43 2.28 5.47 0.77
N ILE A 44 3.50 4.98 0.92
CA ILE A 44 4.57 5.57 1.72
C ILE A 44 5.77 5.86 0.82
N VAL A 45 6.64 6.75 1.26
CA VAL A 45 7.93 7.00 0.60
C VAL A 45 9.01 6.63 1.60
N LYS A 46 9.95 5.78 1.17
CA LYS A 46 11.24 5.62 1.83
C LYS A 46 12.27 6.34 0.98
N GLU A 47 12.90 7.36 1.56
CA GLU A 47 13.95 8.11 0.88
C GLU A 47 15.13 7.19 0.56
N GLY A 48 15.56 7.24 -0.71
CA GLY A 48 16.76 6.56 -1.22
C GLY A 48 18.00 7.45 -1.17
N ARG A 49 19.10 6.97 -1.75
CA ARG A 49 20.35 7.75 -1.89
C ARG A 49 20.36 8.64 -3.14
N LEU A 50 19.71 8.21 -4.21
CA LEU A 50 19.65 8.92 -5.49
C LEU A 50 18.35 9.73 -5.55
N ILE A 51 18.47 11.03 -5.77
CA ILE A 51 17.34 11.97 -5.72
C ILE A 51 16.54 12.02 -7.04
N ASP A 52 17.07 11.41 -8.09
CA ASP A 52 16.54 11.42 -9.46
C ASP A 52 16.10 10.04 -9.94
N GLN A 53 16.12 9.03 -9.06
CA GLN A 53 15.67 7.68 -9.36
C GLN A 53 14.56 7.26 -8.40
N ILE A 54 13.46 6.80 -8.97
CA ILE A 54 12.28 6.36 -8.23
C ILE A 54 12.01 4.91 -8.58
N ILE A 55 11.90 4.07 -7.56
CA ILE A 55 11.40 2.71 -7.68
C ILE A 55 10.00 2.70 -7.08
N VAL A 56 9.01 2.25 -7.87
CA VAL A 56 7.63 2.08 -7.41
C VAL A 56 7.34 0.59 -7.27
N ILE A 57 6.89 0.19 -6.09
CA ILE A 57 6.42 -1.16 -5.79
C ILE A 57 4.93 -1.03 -5.44
N GLY A 58 4.09 -1.82 -6.10
CA GLY A 58 2.64 -1.73 -5.96
C GLY A 58 1.95 -3.09 -5.88
N ALA A 59 0.82 -3.10 -5.19
CA ALA A 59 -0.12 -4.22 -5.14
C ALA A 59 -1.54 -3.64 -4.97
N HIS A 60 -2.53 -4.24 -5.61
CA HIS A 60 -3.91 -3.75 -5.51
C HIS A 60 -4.63 -4.37 -4.30
N ILE A 61 -5.41 -3.54 -3.61
CA ILE A 61 -6.05 -3.86 -2.32
C ILE A 61 -7.45 -4.44 -2.53
N ASP A 62 -8.04 -4.27 -3.71
CA ASP A 62 -9.39 -4.71 -4.05
C ASP A 62 -9.40 -6.10 -4.72
N SER A 63 -10.53 -6.80 -4.65
CA SER A 63 -10.70 -8.12 -5.26
C SER A 63 -12.11 -8.26 -5.79
N VAL A 64 -12.29 -9.15 -6.74
CA VAL A 64 -13.59 -9.45 -7.34
C VAL A 64 -14.62 -9.92 -6.29
N LYS A 65 -15.89 -9.76 -6.65
CA LYS A 65 -17.02 -10.20 -5.85
C LYS A 65 -16.94 -11.70 -5.56
N ASN A 66 -17.34 -12.11 -4.36
CA ASN A 66 -17.34 -13.50 -3.89
C ASN A 66 -15.96 -14.19 -3.88
N SER A 67 -14.86 -13.44 -3.95
CA SER A 67 -13.51 -13.97 -3.82
C SER A 67 -12.85 -13.50 -2.53
N PRO A 68 -12.13 -14.38 -1.80
CA PRO A 68 -11.26 -13.96 -0.72
C PRO A 68 -10.05 -13.14 -1.24
N GLY A 69 -9.67 -13.34 -2.51
CA GLY A 69 -8.54 -12.63 -3.12
C GLY A 69 -7.19 -12.94 -2.47
N ALA A 70 -7.00 -14.15 -1.95
CA ALA A 70 -5.77 -14.51 -1.23
C ALA A 70 -4.52 -14.35 -2.12
N ASN A 71 -4.51 -15.00 -3.30
CA ASN A 71 -3.42 -14.85 -4.26
C ASN A 71 -3.55 -13.59 -5.12
N ASP A 72 -4.78 -13.09 -5.33
CA ASP A 72 -5.08 -11.96 -6.20
C ASP A 72 -5.81 -10.84 -5.43
N ASN A 73 -5.10 -9.90 -4.82
CA ASN A 73 -3.65 -9.82 -4.66
C ASN A 73 -3.24 -9.59 -3.20
N ALA A 74 -3.88 -10.31 -2.27
CA ALA A 74 -3.52 -10.18 -0.85
C ALA A 74 -2.09 -10.67 -0.58
N SER A 75 -1.59 -11.63 -1.36
CA SER A 75 -0.19 -12.08 -1.34
C SER A 75 0.77 -10.95 -1.70
N GLY A 76 0.51 -10.20 -2.78
CA GLY A 76 1.32 -9.04 -3.15
C GLY A 76 1.25 -7.91 -2.14
N VAL A 77 0.07 -7.66 -1.56
CA VAL A 77 -0.06 -6.71 -0.43
C VAL A 77 0.78 -7.17 0.77
N GLY A 78 0.73 -8.46 1.12
CA GLY A 78 1.54 -9.02 2.20
C GLY A 78 3.05 -8.85 1.98
N ILE A 79 3.52 -9.13 0.77
CA ILE A 79 4.92 -8.92 0.38
C ILE A 79 5.29 -7.43 0.47
N LEU A 80 4.43 -6.53 0.00
CA LEU A 80 4.69 -5.08 0.05
C LEU A 80 4.82 -4.57 1.49
N LEU A 81 3.93 -5.00 2.39
CA LEU A 81 4.00 -4.64 3.80
C LEU A 81 5.29 -5.17 4.47
N GLU A 82 5.69 -6.39 4.13
CA GLU A 82 6.93 -6.98 4.63
C GLU A 82 8.17 -6.27 4.07
N LEU A 83 8.16 -5.89 2.80
CA LEU A 83 9.21 -5.06 2.20
C LEU A 83 9.30 -3.70 2.91
N ALA A 84 8.17 -3.06 3.22
CA ALA A 84 8.17 -1.81 3.98
C ALA A 84 8.81 -2.00 5.36
N ARG A 85 8.50 -3.09 6.05
CA ARG A 85 9.10 -3.44 7.35
C ARG A 85 10.61 -3.65 7.25
N VAL A 86 11.06 -4.46 6.31
CA VAL A 86 12.48 -4.82 6.15
C VAL A 86 13.31 -3.63 5.63
N LEU A 87 12.81 -2.93 4.61
CA LEU A 87 13.52 -1.79 4.03
C LEU A 87 13.62 -0.62 5.01
N LYS A 88 12.68 -0.47 5.97
CA LYS A 88 12.77 0.57 7.00
C LYS A 88 14.10 0.54 7.74
N GLU A 89 14.57 -0.66 8.11
CA GLU A 89 15.81 -0.89 8.86
C GLU A 89 17.09 -0.64 8.04
N ILE A 90 16.96 -0.59 6.71
CA ILE A 90 18.10 -0.29 5.83
C ILE A 90 18.35 1.21 5.84
N LEU A 91 19.38 1.63 6.57
CA LEU A 91 19.90 2.99 6.51
C LEU A 91 20.83 3.11 5.30
N PHE A 92 20.56 4.09 4.44
CA PHE A 92 21.50 4.46 3.38
C PHE A 92 22.58 5.36 3.98
N ASN A 93 23.53 4.75 4.70
CA ASN A 93 24.67 5.47 5.25
C ASN A 93 25.65 5.85 4.12
N GLY A 94 25.81 7.16 3.89
CA GLY A 94 27.08 7.77 3.47
C GLY A 94 27.47 7.72 1.98
N LYS A 95 27.77 8.93 1.50
CA LYS A 95 28.60 9.35 0.34
C LYS A 95 28.21 8.80 -1.03
N ARG A 96 27.63 9.70 -1.85
CA ARG A 96 27.65 9.64 -3.33
C ARG A 96 28.95 9.08 -3.84
#